data_AF-A0A5N8URI3-F1
#
_entry.id   AF-A0A5N8URI3-F1
#
_cell.length_a   1.000
_cell.length_b   1.000
_cell.length_c   1.000
_cell.angle_alpha   90.00
_cell.angle_beta   90.00
_cell.angle_gamma   90.00
#
_symmetry.space_group_name_H-M   'P 1'
#
loop_
_entity.id
_entity.type
_entity.pdbx_description
1 polymer ?
#
loop_
_entity_poly.entity_id
_entity_poly.type
_entity_poly.pdbx_seq_one_letter_code
_entity_poly.pdbx_strand_id
1 'polypeptide(L)'
;MAFEKETLEALKTHQAEYLNTVWKTFAALMVSIGWILSSAVTRDFLSSSPTVKSVAIGVVLLMAVMHWLSLNDLYLKSRQISLAMSVDSAVYQAIAQSYVIKRVATLASFFINGLLYSLLITLIVGGKVMING
;
A
#
# COMPACT_ATOMS: atom_id res chain seq x y z
N MET A 1 -20.98 11.67 -24.64
CA MET A 1 -21.00 12.69 -23.56
C MET A 1 -21.35 12.13 -22.17
N ALA A 2 -22.52 11.54 -21.91
CA ALA A 2 -22.83 11.02 -20.56
C ALA A 2 -21.93 9.86 -20.11
N PHE A 3 -21.83 8.81 -20.95
CA PHE A 3 -20.98 7.64 -20.71
C PHE A 3 -19.49 7.99 -20.55
N GLU A 4 -19.00 8.92 -21.38
CA GLU A 4 -17.63 9.41 -21.28
C GLU A 4 -17.40 9.97 -19.87
N LYS A 5 -18.23 10.94 -19.45
CA LYS A 5 -18.13 11.62 -18.16
C LYS A 5 -18.13 10.62 -16.99
N GLU A 6 -19.05 9.67 -17.00
CA GLU A 6 -19.13 8.59 -16.00
C GLU A 6 -17.83 7.77 -15.95
N THR A 7 -17.25 7.46 -17.10
CA THR A 7 -16.01 6.68 -17.18
C THR A 7 -14.80 7.43 -16.60
N LEU A 8 -14.71 8.75 -16.83
CA LEU A 8 -13.65 9.56 -16.23
C LEU A 8 -13.85 9.75 -14.73
N GLU A 9 -15.09 9.91 -14.27
CA GLU A 9 -15.40 9.94 -12.84
C GLU A 9 -15.03 8.62 -12.14
N ALA A 10 -15.26 7.48 -12.81
CA ALA A 10 -14.81 6.18 -12.33
C ALA A 10 -13.27 6.10 -12.26
N LEU A 11 -12.55 6.54 -13.29
CA LEU A 11 -11.08 6.59 -13.27
C LEU A 11 -10.52 7.47 -12.15
N LYS A 12 -11.11 8.65 -11.93
CA LYS A 12 -10.73 9.55 -10.83
C LYS A 12 -10.93 8.89 -9.47
N THR A 13 -12.08 8.26 -9.27
CA THR A 13 -12.41 7.54 -8.03
C THR A 13 -11.41 6.41 -7.78
N HIS A 14 -11.12 5.59 -8.80
CA HIS A 14 -10.14 4.51 -8.67
C HIS A 14 -8.72 5.01 -8.40
N GLN A 15 -8.29 6.11 -9.04
CA GLN A 15 -6.99 6.70 -8.75
C GLN A 15 -6.91 7.21 -7.31
N ALA A 16 -7.97 7.87 -6.82
CA ALA A 16 -8.03 8.35 -5.45
C ALA A 16 -7.98 7.19 -4.44
N GLU A 17 -8.71 6.10 -4.71
CA GLU A 17 -8.68 4.88 -3.90
C GLU A 17 -7.30 4.23 -3.87
N TYR A 18 -6.62 4.18 -5.01
CA TYR A 18 -5.24 3.71 -5.13
C TYR A 18 -4.30 4.54 -4.26
N LEU A 19 -4.30 5.87 -4.43
CA LEU A 19 -3.43 6.76 -3.65
C LEU A 19 -3.72 6.63 -2.15
N ASN A 20 -4.99 6.58 -1.76
CA ASN A 20 -5.40 6.40 -0.37
C ASN A 20 -4.87 5.08 0.21
N THR A 21 -4.95 3.99 -0.55
CA THR A 21 -4.45 2.67 -0.14
C THR A 21 -2.93 2.69 0.07
N VAL A 22 -2.19 3.30 -0.84
CA VAL A 22 -0.73 3.48 -0.73
C VAL A 22 -0.38 4.28 0.52
N TRP A 23 -0.97 5.46 0.69
CA TRP A 23 -0.62 6.38 1.77
C TRP A 23 -1.08 5.90 3.15
N LYS A 24 -2.25 5.25 3.26
CA LYS A 24 -2.68 4.63 4.53
C LYS A 24 -1.74 3.53 4.97
N THR A 25 -1.28 2.70 4.03
CA THR A 25 -0.34 1.62 4.32
C THR A 25 1.00 2.20 4.77
N PHE A 26 1.52 3.20 4.05
CA PHE A 26 2.73 3.91 4.43
C PHE A 26 2.62 4.50 5.86
N ALA A 27 1.54 5.22 6.15
CA ALA A 27 1.32 5.83 7.46
C ALA A 27 1.24 4.78 8.58
N ALA A 28 0.51 3.68 8.36
CA ALA A 28 0.40 2.58 9.33
C ALA A 28 1.76 1.93 9.62
N LEU A 29 2.59 1.72 8.59
CA LEU A 29 3.93 1.18 8.75
C LEU A 29 4.84 2.13 9.53
N MET A 30 4.84 3.42 9.19
CA MET A 30 5.63 4.45 9.88
C MET A 30 5.25 4.55 11.36
N VAL A 31 3.96 4.53 11.69
CA VAL A 31 3.48 4.53 13.08
C VAL A 31 3.94 3.27 13.82
N SER A 32 3.79 2.10 13.20
CA SER A 32 4.18 0.83 13.81
C SER A 32 5.69 0.77 14.10
N ILE A 33 6.50 1.20 13.13
CA ILE A 33 7.96 1.33 13.28
C ILE A 33 8.29 2.31 14.41
N GLY A 34 7.68 3.50 14.39
CA GLY A 34 7.87 4.53 15.41
C GLY A 34 7.53 4.03 16.81
N TRP A 35 6.47 3.24 16.97
CA TRP A 35 6.10 2.64 18.26
C TRP A 35 7.13 1.65 18.78
N ILE A 36 7.67 0.76 17.93
CA ILE A 36 8.69 -0.19 18.38
C ILE A 36 9.98 0.53 18.77
N LEU A 37 10.37 1.57 18.01
CA LEU A 37 11.58 2.35 18.30
C LEU A 37 11.46 3.21 19.57
N SER A 38 10.29 3.82 19.81
CA SER A 38 10.12 4.77 20.93
C SER A 38 9.67 4.12 22.25
N SER A 39 8.94 3.00 22.23
CA SER A 39 8.33 2.43 23.43
C SER A 39 9.08 1.20 23.97
N ALA A 40 9.65 1.32 25.18
CA ALA A 40 10.22 0.18 25.90
C ALA A 40 9.17 -0.90 26.18
N VAL A 41 7.95 -0.51 26.58
CA VAL A 41 6.83 -1.42 26.84
C VAL A 41 6.50 -2.26 25.61
N THR A 42 6.50 -1.67 24.42
CA THR A 42 6.23 -2.39 23.17
C THR A 42 7.32 -3.42 22.88
N ARG A 43 8.60 -3.07 23.09
CA ARG A 43 9.73 -3.98 22.93
C ARG A 43 9.71 -5.12 23.94
N ASP A 44 9.36 -4.83 25.19
CA ASP A 44 9.21 -5.84 26.25
C ASP A 44 8.05 -6.79 25.94
N PHE A 45 6.91 -6.26 25.47
CA PHE A 45 5.80 -7.08 25.01
C PHE A 45 6.19 -7.99 23.84
N LEU A 46 6.86 -7.46 22.82
CA LEU A 46 7.34 -8.26 21.69
C LEU A 46 8.40 -9.28 22.11
N SER A 47 9.19 -9.01 23.15
CA SER A 47 10.20 -9.95 23.67
C SER A 47 9.68 -10.89 24.75
N SER A 48 8.41 -10.76 25.17
CA SER A 48 7.80 -11.56 26.24
C SER A 48 7.68 -13.05 25.90
N SER A 49 7.40 -13.39 24.64
CA SER A 49 7.34 -14.78 24.18
C SER A 49 7.62 -14.91 22.67
N PRO A 50 8.16 -16.05 22.22
CA PRO A 50 8.30 -16.34 20.79
C PRO A 50 6.96 -16.30 20.04
N THR A 51 5.88 -16.78 20.66
CA THR A 51 4.54 -16.81 20.06
C THR A 51 4.04 -15.43 19.70
N VAL A 52 4.21 -14.43 20.58
CA VAL A 52 3.80 -13.04 20.32
C VAL A 52 4.55 -12.48 19.10
N LYS A 53 5.85 -12.74 18.98
CA LYS A 53 6.63 -12.34 17.79
C LYS A 53 6.11 -12.99 16.52
N SER A 54 5.88 -14.30 16.54
CA SER A 54 5.39 -15.04 15.38
C SER A 54 4.01 -14.54 14.93
N VAL A 55 3.11 -14.25 15.88
CA VAL A 55 1.79 -13.67 15.58
C VAL A 55 1.95 -12.27 14.98
N ALA A 56 2.78 -11.40 15.57
CA ALA A 56 3.02 -10.06 15.05
C ALA A 56 3.58 -10.09 13.62
N ILE A 57 4.59 -10.94 13.36
CA ILE A 57 5.15 -11.15 12.01
C ILE A 57 4.07 -11.68 11.06
N GLY A 58 3.27 -12.65 11.47
CA GLY A 58 2.17 -13.21 10.67
C GLY A 58 1.15 -12.14 10.26
N VAL A 59 0.77 -11.26 11.19
CA VAL A 59 -0.13 -10.13 10.90
C VAL A 59 0.51 -9.17 9.90
N VAL A 60 1.78 -8.81 10.09
CA VAL A 60 2.50 -7.90 9.18
C VAL A 60 2.63 -8.48 7.76
N LEU A 61 2.93 -9.78 7.64
CA LEU A 61 2.98 -10.48 6.35
C LEU A 61 1.59 -10.53 5.69
N LEU A 62 0.54 -10.84 6.45
CA LEU A 62 -0.83 -10.85 5.93
C LEU A 62 -1.22 -9.46 5.41
N MET A 63 -0.89 -8.40 6.15
CA MET A 63 -1.11 -7.02 5.69
C MET A 63 -0.37 -6.71 4.40
N ALA A 64 0.89 -7.16 4.25
CA ALA A 64 1.66 -6.98 3.03
C ALA A 64 1.02 -7.68 1.82
N VAL A 65 0.55 -8.92 2.00
CA VAL A 65 -0.18 -9.67 0.97
C VAL A 65 -1.46 -8.95 0.59
N MET A 66 -2.28 -8.57 1.56
CA MET A 66 -3.54 -7.86 1.32
C MET A 66 -3.32 -6.52 0.61
N HIS A 67 -2.31 -5.76 1.02
CA HIS A 67 -1.93 -4.52 0.34
C HIS A 67 -1.59 -4.77 -1.13
N TRP A 68 -0.77 -5.79 -1.41
CA TRP A 68 -0.38 -6.12 -2.77
C TRP A 68 -1.55 -6.57 -3.65
N LEU A 69 -2.46 -7.39 -3.12
CA LEU A 69 -3.67 -7.81 -3.83
C LEU A 69 -4.56 -6.60 -4.16
N SER A 70 -4.78 -5.70 -3.20
CA SER A 70 -5.58 -4.49 -3.42
C SER A 70 -4.99 -3.58 -4.49
N LEU A 71 -3.67 -3.36 -4.51
CA LEU A 71 -3.04 -2.53 -5.54
C LEU A 71 -3.14 -3.15 -6.94
N ASN A 72 -3.03 -4.48 -7.05
CA ASN A 72 -3.18 -5.17 -8.33
C ASN A 72 -4.62 -5.14 -8.83
N ASP A 73 -5.60 -5.34 -7.94
CA ASP A 73 -7.02 -5.25 -8.30
C ASP A 73 -7.35 -3.85 -8.84
N LEU A 74 -6.92 -2.79 -8.15
CA LEU A 74 -7.11 -1.41 -8.61
C LEU A 74 -6.41 -1.13 -9.95
N TYR A 75 -5.20 -1.63 -10.14
CA TYR A 75 -4.50 -1.54 -11.42
C TYR A 75 -5.27 -2.22 -12.55
N LEU A 76 -5.73 -3.47 -12.34
CA LEU A 76 -6.47 -4.23 -13.34
C LEU A 76 -7.80 -3.57 -13.69
N LYS A 77 -8.56 -3.09 -12.69
CA LYS A 77 -9.81 -2.34 -12.89
C LYS A 77 -9.56 -1.06 -13.67
N SER A 78 -8.55 -0.27 -13.28
CA SER A 78 -8.19 0.97 -14.00
C SER A 78 -7.82 0.71 -15.46
N ARG A 79 -7.09 -0.38 -15.74
CA ARG A 79 -6.76 -0.80 -17.11
C ARG A 79 -8.01 -1.24 -17.89
N GLN A 80 -8.90 -2.02 -17.29
CA GLN A 80 -10.14 -2.46 -17.94
C GLN A 80 -11.02 -1.27 -18.32
N ILE A 81 -11.17 -0.29 -17.42
CA ILE A 81 -11.91 0.94 -17.68
C ILE A 81 -11.27 1.71 -18.84
N SER A 82 -9.94 1.87 -18.84
CA SER A 82 -9.23 2.55 -19.93
C SER A 82 -9.36 1.84 -21.28
N LEU A 83 -9.49 0.51 -21.31
CA LEU A 83 -9.66 -0.26 -22.55
C LEU A 83 -11.11 -0.22 -23.06
N ALA A 84 -12.09 -0.13 -22.16
CA ALA A 84 -13.50 -0.01 -22.50
C ALA A 84 -13.88 1.39 -23.02
N MET A 85 -12.99 2.38 -22.86
CA MET A 85 -13.18 3.74 -23.40
C MET A 85 -13.05 3.76 -24.93
N SER A 86 -14.17 3.65 -25.63
CA SER A 86 -14.29 4.03 -27.05
C SER A 86 -14.55 5.54 -27.14
N VAL A 87 -13.54 6.36 -27.40
CA VAL A 87 -13.71 7.82 -27.40
C VAL A 87 -13.12 8.46 -28.66
N ASP A 88 -13.94 9.23 -29.38
CA ASP A 88 -13.56 10.00 -30.58
C ASP A 88 -12.75 11.27 -30.26
N SER A 89 -12.80 11.77 -29.01
CA SER A 89 -12.13 13.00 -28.60
C SER A 89 -10.73 12.75 -28.01
N ALA A 90 -9.70 13.20 -28.73
CA ALA A 90 -8.29 13.13 -28.30
C ALA A 90 -8.04 13.85 -26.95
N VAL A 91 -8.74 14.96 -26.69
CA VAL A 91 -8.63 15.71 -25.42
C VAL A 91 -9.10 14.86 -24.25
N TYR A 92 -10.21 14.14 -24.44
CA TYR A 92 -10.78 13.30 -23.40
C TYR A 92 -9.88 12.12 -23.05
N GLN A 93 -9.31 11.48 -24.08
CA GLN A 93 -8.34 10.40 -23.89
C GLN A 93 -7.10 10.90 -23.12
N ALA A 94 -6.56 12.06 -23.47
CA ALA A 94 -5.39 12.62 -22.79
C ALA A 94 -5.65 12.86 -21.28
N ILE A 95 -6.82 13.41 -20.95
CA ILE A 95 -7.24 13.60 -19.56
C ILE A 95 -7.39 12.23 -18.86
N ALA A 96 -8.08 11.27 -19.48
CA ALA A 96 -8.30 9.95 -18.90
C ALA A 96 -6.98 9.21 -18.61
N GLN A 97 -6.00 9.27 -19.51
CA GLN A 97 -4.68 8.66 -19.33
C GLN A 97 -3.91 9.21 -18.10
N SER A 98 -4.25 10.41 -17.63
CA SER A 98 -3.67 11.00 -16.42
C SER A 98 -4.20 10.34 -15.13
N TYR A 99 -5.38 9.73 -15.19
CA TYR A 99 -6.05 9.04 -14.09
C TYR A 99 -5.85 7.52 -14.10
N VAL A 100 -5.30 6.96 -15.19
CA VAL A 100 -4.97 5.54 -15.27
C VAL A 100 -3.84 5.19 -14.31
N ILE A 101 -4.05 4.17 -13.48
CA ILE A 101 -3.02 3.64 -12.59
C ILE A 101 -1.98 2.93 -13.46
N LYS A 102 -0.76 3.45 -13.47
CA LYS A 102 0.35 2.87 -14.24
C LYS A 102 0.97 1.73 -13.43
N ARG A 103 1.35 0.65 -14.13
CA ARG A 103 2.06 -0.49 -13.52
C ARG A 103 3.33 -0.07 -12.76
N VAL A 104 4.03 0.94 -13.27
CA VAL A 104 5.21 1.53 -12.62
C VAL A 104 4.88 2.09 -11.24
N ALA A 105 3.70 2.70 -11.06
CA ALA A 105 3.27 3.21 -9.76
C ALA A 105 3.04 2.06 -8.77
N THR A 106 2.38 0.98 -9.19
CA THR A 106 2.16 -0.22 -8.38
C THR A 106 3.48 -0.86 -7.97
N LEU A 107 4.46 -0.94 -8.88
CA LEU A 107 5.81 -1.45 -8.59
C LEU A 107 6.58 -0.52 -7.62
N ALA A 108 6.49 0.79 -7.80
CA ALA A 108 7.11 1.75 -6.88
C ALA A 108 6.53 1.62 -5.47
N SER A 109 5.21 1.48 -5.34
CA SER A 109 4.56 1.25 -4.05
C SER A 109 4.98 -0.07 -3.42
N PHE A 110 5.07 -1.15 -4.22
CA PHE A 110 5.58 -2.44 -3.73
C PHE A 110 7.00 -2.30 -3.17
N PHE A 111 7.87 -1.58 -3.86
CA PHE A 111 9.24 -1.40 -3.42
C PHE A 111 9.31 -0.57 -2.12
N ILE A 112 8.67 0.61 -2.09
CA ILE A 112 8.71 1.51 -0.92
C ILE A 112 8.05 0.85 0.30
N ASN A 113 6.80 0.39 0.18
CA ASN A 113 6.11 -0.25 1.30
C ASN A 113 6.73 -1.60 1.64
N GLY A 114 7.25 -2.35 0.66
CA GLY A 114 7.96 -3.61 0.89
C GLY A 114 9.22 -3.43 1.72
N LEU A 115 9.99 -2.35 1.50
CA LEU A 115 11.13 -1.99 2.35
C LEU A 115 10.68 -1.67 3.78
N LEU A 116 9.57 -0.95 3.94
CA LEU A 116 9.01 -0.64 5.27
C LEU A 116 8.49 -1.88 6.00
N TYR A 117 7.81 -2.79 5.30
CA TYR A 117 7.41 -4.09 5.84
C TYR A 117 8.64 -4.89 6.30
N SER A 118 9.69 -4.94 5.49
CA SER A 118 10.94 -5.63 5.81
C SER A 118 11.63 -5.02 7.04
N LEU A 119 11.67 -3.68 7.11
CA LEU A 119 12.18 -2.98 8.29
C LEU A 119 11.36 -3.32 9.53
N LEU A 120 10.03 -3.23 9.47
CA LEU A 120 9.15 -3.55 10.59
C LEU A 120 9.35 -4.99 11.10
N ILE A 121 9.44 -5.97 10.19
CA ILE A 121 9.72 -7.36 10.54
C ILE A 121 11.09 -7.48 11.23
N THR A 122 12.11 -6.81 10.70
CA THR A 122 13.47 -6.80 11.28
C THR A 122 13.43 -6.24 12.71
N LEU A 123 12.68 -5.17 12.96
CA LEU A 123 12.51 -4.58 14.29
C LEU A 123 11.80 -5.55 15.26
N ILE A 124 10.76 -6.25 14.81
CA ILE A 124 10.03 -7.23 15.62
C ILE A 124 10.94 -8.40 16.02
N VAL A 125 11.72 -8.92 15.06
CA VAL A 125 12.67 -10.00 15.31
C VAL A 125 13.75 -9.52 16.29
N GLY A 126 14.33 -8.35 16.04
CA GLY A 126 15.46 -7.78 16.78
C GLY A 126 15.12 -7.09 18.10
N GLY A 127 13.87 -7.15 18.58
CA GLY A 127 13.27 -6.30 19.64
C GLY A 127 13.98 -6.11 21.00
N LYS A 128 15.18 -6.66 21.22
CA LYS A 128 16.05 -6.35 22.37
C LYS A 128 17.48 -5.91 22.00
N VAL A 129 17.95 -6.19 20.79
CA VAL A 129 19.38 -6.05 20.43
C VAL A 129 19.75 -4.60 20.07
N MET A 130 18.79 -3.75 19.70
CA MET A 130 19.11 -2.44 19.12
C MET A 130 19.29 -1.29 20.11
N ILE A 131 19.09 -1.50 21.42
CA ILE A 131 19.30 -0.45 22.45
C ILE A 131 19.99 -1.08 23.66
N ASN A 132 21.24 -1.50 23.48
CA ASN A 132 22.20 -1.51 24.59
C ASN A 132 22.82 -0.12 24.64
N GLY A 133 22.09 0.80 25.27
CA GLY A 133 22.53 2.13 25.67
C GLY A 133 21.97 2.41 27.06
#